data_AF-A0A4Z0ABF9-F1
#
_entry.id   AF-A0A4Z0ABF9-F1
#
_cell.length_a   1.000
_cell.length_b   1.000
_cell.length_c   1.000
_cell.angle_alpha   90.00
_cell.angle_beta   90.00
_cell.angle_gamma   90.00
#
_symmetry.space_group_name_H-M   'P 1'
#
loop_
_entity.id
_entity.type
_entity.pdbx_description
1 polymer ?
#
loop_
_entity_poly.entity_id
_entity_poly.type
_entity_poly.pdbx_seq_one_letter_code
_entity_poly.pdbx_strand_id
1 'polypeptide(L)'
;MIIDPFEPRAFDMLPSELLVYPKKPHNNRKHYHFGVGVSYERLWEYCIARDLAPKHFHENPLCSSAMVDAALKELDRLCGAKLQLCGITHLEHDYVLSRYSNYTWFKEKLSDRDEEEVVNIIHKELGISEPPRWYHKLVKSPSGYGLF
;
A
#
# COMPACT_ATOMS: atom_id res chain seq x y z
N MET A 1 -16.17 26.68 -17.58
CA MET A 1 -15.78 25.29 -17.29
C MET A 1 -16.35 24.95 -15.93
N ILE A 2 -17.48 24.21 -15.92
CA ILE A 2 -18.07 23.72 -14.68
C ILE A 2 -17.31 22.44 -14.36
N ILE A 3 -16.58 22.44 -13.24
CA ILE A 3 -15.96 21.23 -12.70
C ILE A 3 -17.10 20.43 -12.09
N ASP A 4 -17.33 19.24 -12.63
CA ASP A 4 -18.31 18.28 -12.11
C ASP A 4 -17.81 17.76 -10.74
N PRO A 5 -18.54 17.98 -9.64
CA PRO A 5 -18.12 17.55 -8.31
C PRO A 5 -18.20 16.03 -8.08
N PHE A 6 -18.61 15.26 -9.09
CA PHE A 6 -18.71 13.79 -9.03
C PHE A 6 -17.85 13.08 -10.07
N GLU A 7 -16.69 13.63 -10.45
CA GLU A 7 -15.63 12.78 -11.01
C GLU A 7 -15.07 11.88 -9.90
N PRO A 8 -15.26 10.55 -9.92
CA PRO A 8 -14.66 9.65 -8.93
C PRO A 8 -13.13 9.82 -8.86
N ARG A 9 -12.51 10.23 -9.98
CA ARG A 9 -11.06 10.52 -10.06
C ARG A 9 -10.61 11.71 -9.22
N ALA A 10 -11.49 12.68 -8.92
CA ALA A 10 -11.10 13.90 -8.20
C ALA A 10 -10.79 13.62 -6.72
N PHE A 11 -11.45 12.64 -6.10
CA PHE A 11 -11.15 12.18 -4.74
C PHE A 11 -9.99 11.17 -4.69
N ASP A 12 -9.72 10.48 -5.80
CA ASP A 12 -8.55 9.60 -5.95
C ASP A 12 -7.24 10.38 -6.18
N MET A 13 -7.34 11.67 -6.50
CA MET A 13 -6.19 12.53 -6.76
C MET A 13 -5.78 13.25 -5.48
N LEU A 14 -4.58 12.96 -4.99
CA LEU A 14 -3.97 13.72 -3.91
C LEU A 14 -3.85 15.19 -4.35
N PRO A 15 -4.26 16.16 -3.51
CA PRO A 15 -4.09 17.58 -3.81
C PRO A 15 -2.67 17.92 -4.28
N SER A 16 -2.56 18.77 -5.30
CA SER A 16 -1.30 19.04 -5.99
C SER A 16 -0.20 19.59 -5.07
N GLU A 17 -0.60 20.23 -3.98
CA GLU A 17 0.24 20.83 -2.96
C GLU A 17 0.90 19.77 -2.06
N LEU A 18 0.31 18.57 -2.00
CA LEU A 18 0.83 17.42 -1.27
C LEU A 18 1.73 16.54 -2.15
N LEU A 19 1.67 16.67 -3.47
CA LEU A 19 2.60 16.02 -4.39
C LEU A 19 3.97 16.72 -4.34
N VAL A 20 5.01 15.91 -4.18
CA VAL A 20 6.37 16.36 -3.97
C VAL A 20 7.14 16.23 -5.29
N TYR A 21 7.54 17.37 -5.86
CA TYR A 21 8.24 17.43 -7.15
C TYR A 21 9.76 17.50 -6.97
N PRO A 22 10.59 16.85 -7.82
CA PRO A 22 12.03 16.70 -7.61
C PRO A 22 12.83 18.01 -7.38
N LYS A 23 12.37 19.12 -7.97
CA LYS A 23 13.13 20.38 -8.04
C LYS A 23 12.79 21.39 -6.94
N LYS A 24 11.89 21.06 -6.01
CA LYS A 24 11.53 21.95 -4.90
C LYS A 24 12.23 21.48 -3.62
N PRO A 25 12.81 22.37 -2.80
CA PRO A 25 13.24 22.00 -1.46
C PRO A 25 12.00 21.72 -0.60
N HIS A 26 11.97 20.56 0.05
CA HIS A 26 10.78 20.07 0.72
C HIS A 26 10.93 20.08 2.23
N ASN A 27 10.02 20.80 2.90
CA ASN A 27 9.79 20.71 4.34
C ASN A 27 8.48 19.97 4.67
N ASN A 28 7.87 19.32 3.66
CA ASN A 28 6.63 18.59 3.84
C ASN A 28 6.90 17.35 4.71
N ARG A 29 6.25 17.29 5.86
CA ARG A 29 6.34 16.15 6.81
C ARG A 29 5.32 15.06 6.53
N LYS A 30 4.34 15.32 5.64
CA LYS A 30 3.25 14.39 5.39
C LYS A 30 3.62 13.43 4.27
N HIS A 31 3.63 12.15 4.59
CA HIS A 31 3.97 11.08 3.67
C HIS A 31 2.71 10.29 3.34
N TYR A 32 2.37 10.25 2.05
CA TYR A 32 1.22 9.52 1.54
C TYR A 32 1.65 8.45 0.56
N HIS A 33 0.94 7.34 0.55
CA HIS A 33 1.14 6.20 -0.36
C HIS A 33 -0.16 5.93 -1.13
N PHE A 34 -0.05 5.72 -2.43
CA PHE A 34 -1.19 5.35 -3.27
C PHE A 34 -1.18 3.86 -3.53
N GLY A 35 -2.30 3.19 -3.26
CA GLY A 35 -2.41 1.76 -3.48
C GLY A 35 -3.65 1.16 -2.84
N VAL A 36 -3.65 -0.16 -2.69
CA VAL A 36 -4.78 -0.91 -2.12
C VAL A 36 -4.55 -1.11 -0.62
N GLY A 37 -5.56 -0.75 0.18
CA GLY A 37 -5.54 -1.01 1.62
C GLY A 37 -5.68 -2.50 1.92
N VAL A 38 -4.96 -2.98 2.92
CA VAL A 38 -4.97 -4.39 3.30
C VAL A 38 -4.77 -4.54 4.81
N SER A 39 -5.44 -5.52 5.42
CA SER A 39 -5.19 -5.91 6.80
C SER A 39 -3.99 -6.85 6.91
N TYR A 40 -3.37 -6.87 8.08
CA TYR A 40 -2.34 -7.86 8.42
C TYR A 40 -2.84 -9.30 8.23
N GLU A 41 -4.05 -9.57 8.76
CA GLU A 41 -4.68 -10.90 8.72
C GLU A 41 -4.84 -11.40 7.28
N ARG A 42 -5.24 -10.53 6.36
CA ARG A 42 -5.42 -10.92 4.95
C ARG A 42 -4.11 -11.33 4.27
N LEU A 43 -3.02 -10.61 4.53
CA LEU A 43 -1.70 -10.98 4.02
C LEU A 43 -1.19 -12.29 4.63
N TRP A 44 -1.48 -12.50 5.91
CA TRP A 44 -1.14 -13.73 6.62
C TRP A 44 -1.90 -14.94 6.07
N GLU A 45 -3.23 -14.84 5.93
CA GLU A 45 -4.08 -15.87 5.33
C GLU A 45 -3.63 -16.22 3.92
N TYR A 46 -3.32 -15.20 3.10
CA TYR A 46 -2.81 -15.39 1.75
C TYR A 46 -1.48 -16.16 1.75
N CYS A 47 -0.57 -15.82 2.66
CA CYS A 47 0.72 -16.51 2.81
C CYS A 47 0.53 -18.00 3.12
N ILE A 48 -0.41 -18.34 4.02
CA ILE A 48 -0.77 -19.72 4.35
C ILE A 48 -1.42 -20.42 3.15
N ALA A 49 -2.42 -19.78 2.52
CA ALA A 49 -3.19 -20.37 1.43
C ALA A 49 -2.32 -20.75 0.22
N ARG A 50 -1.21 -20.04 0.03
CA ARG A 50 -0.24 -20.27 -1.05
C ARG A 50 1.01 -21.04 -0.64
N ASP A 51 1.08 -21.51 0.61
CA ASP A 51 2.24 -22.26 1.14
C ASP A 51 3.57 -21.52 0.91
N LEU A 52 3.58 -20.19 1.13
CA LEU A 52 4.73 -19.32 0.83
C LEU A 52 5.82 -19.35 1.92
N ALA A 53 5.53 -19.98 3.05
CA ALA A 53 6.42 -20.02 4.21
C ALA A 53 6.37 -21.41 4.89
N PRO A 54 7.42 -21.79 5.65
CA PRO A 54 7.41 -23.03 6.39
C PRO A 54 6.24 -23.11 7.38
N LYS A 55 5.57 -24.27 7.44
CA LYS A 55 4.38 -24.47 8.29
C LYS A 55 4.56 -24.11 9.77
N HIS A 56 5.76 -24.29 10.33
CA HIS A 56 6.04 -23.92 11.72
C HIS A 56 6.04 -22.40 11.99
N PHE A 57 6.01 -21.57 10.94
CA PHE A 57 5.82 -20.13 11.06
C PHE A 57 4.35 -19.76 11.30
N HIS A 58 3.40 -20.61 10.90
CA HIS A 58 1.96 -20.31 10.95
C HIS A 58 1.40 -20.22 12.37
N GLU A 59 2.13 -20.73 13.35
CA GLU A 59 1.75 -20.70 14.77
C GLU A 59 2.72 -19.86 15.61
N ASN A 60 3.72 -19.24 14.98
CA ASN A 60 4.75 -18.49 15.66
C ASN A 60 4.63 -16.99 15.35
N PRO A 61 4.12 -16.16 16.29
CA PRO A 61 4.00 -14.72 16.11
C PRO A 61 5.32 -14.01 15.80
N LEU A 62 6.46 -14.60 16.20
CA LEU A 62 7.79 -14.05 15.91
C LEU A 62 8.15 -14.14 14.41
N CYS A 63 7.44 -14.97 13.65
CA CYS A 63 7.62 -15.13 12.21
C CYS A 63 6.70 -14.21 11.38
N SER A 64 5.94 -13.33 12.02
CA SER A 64 5.01 -12.38 11.38
C SER A 64 5.59 -11.53 10.27
N SER A 65 6.74 -10.91 10.51
CA SER A 65 7.42 -10.15 9.46
C SER A 65 7.79 -11.04 8.27
N ALA A 66 8.30 -12.25 8.51
CA ALA A 66 8.69 -13.17 7.44
C ALA A 66 7.48 -13.66 6.62
N MET A 67 6.35 -13.92 7.27
CA MET A 67 5.10 -14.31 6.60
C MET A 67 4.60 -13.19 5.67
N VAL A 68 4.55 -11.96 6.18
CA VAL A 68 4.13 -10.78 5.42
C VAL A 68 5.10 -10.47 4.29
N ASP A 69 6.41 -10.57 4.53
CA ASP A 69 7.43 -10.37 3.50
C ASP A 69 7.34 -11.42 2.38
N ALA A 70 7.01 -12.67 2.71
CA ALA A 70 6.80 -13.72 1.71
C ALA A 70 5.57 -13.43 0.84
N ALA A 71 4.45 -13.02 1.44
CA ALA A 71 3.26 -12.57 0.72
C ALA A 71 3.58 -11.40 -0.22
N LEU A 72 4.28 -10.37 0.27
CA LEU A 72 4.66 -9.21 -0.53
C LEU A 72 5.53 -9.60 -1.73
N LYS A 73 6.55 -10.44 -1.52
CA LYS A 73 7.44 -10.91 -2.60
C LYS A 73 6.68 -11.69 -3.68
N GLU A 74 5.71 -12.49 -3.28
CA GLU A 74 4.91 -13.23 -4.25
C GLU A 74 3.99 -12.28 -5.03
N LEU A 75 3.37 -11.30 -4.38
CA LEU A 75 2.58 -10.27 -5.06
C LEU A 75 3.43 -9.44 -6.02
N ASP A 76 4.65 -9.04 -5.63
CA ASP A 76 5.63 -8.37 -6.50
C ASP A 76 5.88 -9.18 -7.77
N ARG A 77 6.11 -10.49 -7.60
CA ARG A 77 6.39 -11.42 -8.69
C ARG A 77 5.21 -11.55 -9.65
N LEU A 78 3.99 -11.66 -9.13
CA LEU A 78 2.77 -11.77 -9.93
C LEU A 78 2.45 -10.48 -10.69
N CYS A 79 2.60 -9.34 -10.01
CA CYS A 79 2.35 -8.03 -10.60
C CYS A 79 3.42 -7.62 -11.63
N GLY A 80 4.57 -8.30 -11.66
CA GLY A 80 5.72 -7.89 -12.48
C GLY A 80 6.25 -6.51 -12.07
N ALA A 81 5.95 -6.06 -10.86
CA ALA A 81 6.18 -4.70 -10.40
C ALA A 81 6.56 -4.70 -8.92
N LYS A 82 7.46 -3.79 -8.53
CA LYS A 82 7.87 -3.65 -7.14
C LYS A 82 6.77 -2.93 -6.33
N LEU A 83 6.13 -3.64 -5.42
CA LEU A 83 5.23 -3.10 -4.42
C LEU A 83 6.01 -2.71 -3.16
N GLN A 84 5.38 -1.87 -2.36
CA GLN A 84 5.83 -1.41 -1.06
C GLN A 84 4.69 -1.60 -0.08
N LEU A 85 4.97 -2.27 1.03
CA LEU A 85 4.06 -2.33 2.15
C LEU A 85 4.35 -1.20 3.12
N CYS A 86 3.36 -0.36 3.39
CA CYS A 86 3.49 0.77 4.30
C CYS A 86 2.37 0.73 5.34
N GLY A 87 2.72 0.88 6.62
CA GLY A 87 1.73 1.06 7.69
C GLY A 87 1.02 2.40 7.54
N ILE A 88 -0.29 2.43 7.79
CA ILE A 88 -1.16 3.58 7.53
C ILE A 88 -1.99 3.94 8.75
N THR A 89 -2.42 5.20 8.83
CA THR A 89 -3.41 5.63 9.83
C THR A 89 -4.80 5.51 9.22
N HIS A 90 -5.38 4.31 9.28
CA HIS A 90 -6.73 4.02 8.79
C HIS A 90 -7.46 3.09 9.76
N LEU A 91 -8.80 3.14 9.79
CA LEU A 91 -9.59 2.35 10.76
C LEU A 91 -9.73 0.88 10.37
N GLU A 92 -9.84 0.61 9.06
CA GLU A 92 -10.15 -0.72 8.53
C GLU A 92 -8.94 -1.45 7.93
N HIS A 93 -7.80 -0.76 7.80
CA HIS A 93 -6.63 -1.28 7.09
C HIS A 93 -5.37 -0.94 7.88
N ASP A 94 -4.52 -1.94 8.08
CA ASP A 94 -3.24 -1.78 8.78
C ASP A 94 -2.16 -1.25 7.83
N TYR A 95 -2.23 -1.68 6.57
CA TYR A 95 -1.24 -1.40 5.56
C TYR A 95 -1.85 -0.93 4.25
N VAL A 96 -1.02 -0.31 3.42
CA VAL A 96 -1.25 -0.12 1.99
C VAL A 96 -0.19 -0.86 1.19
N LEU A 97 -0.63 -1.64 0.20
CA LEU A 97 0.21 -2.17 -0.88
C LEU A 97 0.29 -1.10 -1.96
N SER A 98 1.42 -0.41 -2.02
CA SER A 98 1.63 0.77 -2.84
C SER A 98 2.79 0.61 -3.80
N ARG A 99 2.72 1.18 -4.99
CA ARG A 99 3.89 1.26 -5.89
C ARG A 99 4.67 2.55 -5.71
N TYR A 100 3.99 3.60 -5.29
CA TYR A 100 4.58 4.91 -5.14
C TYR A 100 3.96 5.70 -3.98
N SER A 101 4.72 6.72 -3.59
CA SER A 101 4.32 7.72 -2.62
C SER A 101 4.18 9.09 -3.27
N ASN A 102 3.70 10.07 -2.51
CA ASN A 102 3.66 11.46 -2.96
C ASN A 102 5.06 12.03 -3.25
N TYR A 103 6.15 11.35 -2.84
CA TYR A 103 7.55 11.67 -3.15
C TYR A 103 8.10 10.95 -4.36
N THR A 104 7.48 9.87 -4.81
CA THR A 104 8.06 8.99 -5.84
C THR A 104 7.16 8.79 -7.05
N TRP A 105 5.91 9.27 -7.01
CA TRP A 105 4.93 9.14 -8.09
C TRP A 105 5.47 9.54 -9.46
N PHE A 106 6.27 10.63 -9.55
CA PHE A 106 6.77 11.15 -10.83
C PHE A 106 7.69 10.18 -11.58
N LYS A 107 8.30 9.20 -10.89
CA LYS A 107 9.22 8.22 -11.47
C LYS A 107 8.68 6.79 -11.45
N GLU A 108 7.77 6.49 -10.53
CA GLU A 108 7.28 5.12 -10.27
C GLU A 108 5.87 4.87 -10.82
N LYS A 109 5.09 5.92 -11.11
CA LYS A 109 3.76 5.78 -11.71
C LYS A 109 3.86 5.14 -13.10
N LEU A 110 3.07 4.10 -13.34
CA LEU A 110 2.96 3.42 -14.64
C LEU A 110 1.87 4.06 -15.50
N SER A 111 1.65 3.48 -16.69
CA SER A 111 0.47 3.79 -17.47
C SER A 111 -0.79 3.38 -16.70
N ASP A 112 -1.91 4.07 -16.92
CA ASP A 112 -3.16 3.77 -16.22
C ASP A 112 -3.60 2.30 -16.41
N ARG A 113 -3.31 1.72 -17.58
CA ARG A 113 -3.58 0.30 -17.89
C ARG A 113 -2.76 -0.64 -17.01
N ASP A 114 -1.47 -0.37 -16.85
CA ASP A 114 -0.60 -1.25 -16.07
C ASP A 114 -0.89 -1.12 -14.57
N GLU A 115 -1.24 0.09 -14.09
CA GLU A 115 -1.71 0.28 -12.71
C GLU A 115 -3.00 -0.50 -12.44
N GLU A 116 -3.95 -0.46 -13.39
CA GLU A 116 -5.20 -1.24 -13.31
C GLU A 116 -4.92 -2.74 -13.28
N GLU A 117 -3.98 -3.23 -14.09
CA GLU A 117 -3.57 -4.63 -14.09
C GLU A 117 -2.98 -5.07 -12.74
N VAL A 118 -2.09 -4.25 -12.16
CA VAL A 118 -1.53 -4.50 -10.82
C VAL A 118 -2.63 -4.57 -9.76
N VAL A 119 -3.58 -3.62 -9.77
CA VAL A 119 -4.70 -3.59 -8.82
C VAL A 119 -5.58 -4.83 -8.97
N ASN A 120 -5.90 -5.21 -10.21
CA ASN A 120 -6.71 -6.39 -10.50
C ASN A 120 -6.04 -7.69 -10.02
N ILE A 121 -4.72 -7.80 -10.15
CA ILE A 121 -3.96 -8.93 -9.61
C ILE A 121 -4.08 -8.93 -8.08
N ILE A 122 -3.80 -7.81 -7.41
CA ILE A 122 -3.91 -7.71 -5.94
C ILE A 122 -5.32 -8.09 -5.46
N HIS A 123 -6.37 -7.56 -6.09
CA HIS A 123 -7.77 -7.87 -5.77
C HIS A 123 -8.08 -9.36 -5.91
N LYS A 124 -7.70 -9.94 -7.04
CA LYS A 124 -7.89 -11.36 -7.31
C LYS A 124 -7.18 -12.23 -6.28
N GLU A 125 -5.94 -11.88 -5.95
CA GLU A 125 -5.09 -12.72 -5.11
C GLU A 125 -5.43 -12.65 -3.63
N LEU A 126 -5.82 -11.47 -3.16
CA LEU A 126 -6.20 -11.27 -1.77
C LEU A 126 -7.72 -11.41 -1.54
N GLY A 127 -8.50 -11.62 -2.60
CA GLY A 127 -9.96 -11.68 -2.51
C GLY A 127 -10.58 -10.40 -1.94
N ILE A 128 -10.00 -9.25 -2.26
CA ILE A 128 -10.47 -7.93 -1.83
C ILE A 128 -10.98 -7.14 -3.03
N SER A 129 -11.79 -6.11 -2.79
CA SER A 129 -12.39 -5.29 -3.84
C SER A 129 -12.33 -3.80 -3.54
N GLU A 130 -11.55 -3.37 -2.54
CA GLU A 130 -11.44 -1.94 -2.25
C GLU A 130 -10.65 -1.21 -3.35
N PRO A 131 -11.15 -0.08 -3.86
CA PRO A 131 -10.43 0.69 -4.87
C PRO A 131 -9.13 1.27 -4.29
N PRO A 132 -8.09 1.45 -5.13
CA PRO A 132 -6.85 2.08 -4.70
C PRO A 132 -7.08 3.55 -4.35
N ARG A 133 -6.44 4.03 -3.28
CA ARG A 133 -6.55 5.42 -2.81
C ARG A 133 -5.27 5.88 -2.12
N TRP A 134 -5.22 7.17 -1.78
CA TRP A 134 -4.12 7.73 -1.01
C TRP A 134 -4.31 7.52 0.48
N TYR A 135 -3.31 6.92 1.11
CA TYR A 135 -3.27 6.68 2.55
C TYR A 135 -2.16 7.50 3.20
N HIS A 136 -2.46 8.07 4.37
CA HIS A 136 -1.45 8.73 5.18
C HIS A 136 -0.61 7.69 5.92
N LYS A 137 0.71 7.75 5.73
CA LYS A 137 1.66 6.88 6.40
C LYS A 137 1.60 7.07 7.91
N LEU A 138 1.56 5.96 8.63
CA LEU A 138 1.70 5.96 10.08
C LEU A 138 3.11 6.44 10.46
N VAL A 139 3.19 7.60 11.10
CA VAL A 139 4.44 8.07 11.71
C VAL A 139 4.50 7.52 13.13
N LYS A 140 5.38 6.56 13.38
CA LYS A 140 5.69 6.16 14.77
C LYS A 140 6.36 7.35 15.46
N SER A 141 5.74 7.87 16.52
CA SER A 141 6.37 8.88 17.37
C SER A 141 7.74 8.36 17.84
N PRO A 142 8.80 9.20 17.86
CA PRO A 142 10.14 8.78 18.28
C PRO A 142 10.23 8.28 19.73
N SER A 143 9.20 8.49 20.55
CA SER A 143 9.07 7.87 21.86
C SER A 143 8.57 6.44 21.70
N GLY A 144 9.50 5.49 21.58
CA GLY A 144 9.24 4.10 21.95
C GLY A 144 8.59 4.05 23.34
N TYR A 145 7.76 3.03 23.56
CA TYR A 145 6.77 2.87 24.64
C TYR A 145 5.38 3.45 24.30
N GLY A 146 4.59 2.60 23.65
CA GLY A 146 3.13 2.68 23.64
C GLY A 146 2.59 1.26 23.65
N LEU A 147 2.28 0.77 24.85
CA LEU A 147 1.28 -0.27 25.13
C LEU A 147 0.00 0.12 24.36
N PHE A 148 -0.74 -0.76 23.71
CA PHE A 148 -1.42 -1.97 24.23
C PHE A 148 -1.52 -3.05 23.15
#